data_AF-A0A1B6F8Y3-F1
#
_entry.id   AF-A0A1B6F8Y3-F1
#
_cell.length_a   1.000
_cell.length_b   1.000
_cell.length_c   1.000
_cell.angle_alpha   90.00
_cell.angle_beta   90.00
_cell.angle_gamma   90.00
#
_symmetry.space_group_name_H-M   'P 1'
#
loop_
_entity.id
_entity.type
_entity.pdbx_description
1 polymer ?
#
loop_
_entity_poly.entity_id
_entity_poly.type
_entity_poly.pdbx_seq_one_letter_code
_entity_poly.pdbx_strand_id
1 'polypeptide(L)'
;MPEVSLTGMKNDIKVNLHQVGENVYRATYIPHHPGAYLLNVMWSDRQVKGCPLKVTVTAVCDASRVICSGDGLGIGTVGKDIRSFIDTRTAGPGELSAHCVGPHKVAYCELYDHSDGTFTLNVKPQEAGRHTLTVKYGGVDVPGSPFCLRVSGAPDASKVRVYGPGVEHGVLATFQSRFICDTRGAGAGQLTVRVRGPKGAFRVEMQRESQKDRTILCKFDPTEPGDYRVEVKWAGENVPGSPFMVMIFDTQEELNRFLSGSQSPGSDLYGSVAYSTGYAHITP
;
A
#
# COMPACT_ATOMS: atom_id res chain seq x y z
N MET A 1 -24.78 -23.39 55.23
CA MET A 1 -23.87 -22.96 54.15
C MET A 1 -24.33 -21.57 53.70
N PRO A 2 -23.44 -20.59 53.55
CA PRO A 2 -23.83 -19.28 53.05
C PRO A 2 -24.19 -19.39 51.57
N GLU A 3 -25.09 -18.53 51.12
CA GLU A 3 -25.33 -18.31 49.71
C GLU A 3 -24.63 -17.01 49.30
N VAL A 4 -23.84 -17.06 48.23
CA VAL A 4 -23.07 -15.91 47.75
C VAL A 4 -23.37 -15.69 46.28
N SER A 5 -23.82 -14.51 45.92
CA SER A 5 -24.08 -14.10 44.53
C SER A 5 -23.38 -12.78 44.23
N LEU A 6 -22.89 -12.64 43.00
CA LEU A 6 -22.23 -11.43 42.52
C LEU A 6 -22.96 -10.95 41.27
N THR A 7 -23.89 -10.03 41.45
CA THR A 7 -24.82 -9.60 40.38
C THR A 7 -24.42 -8.26 39.79
N GLY A 8 -24.56 -8.10 38.48
CA GLY A 8 -24.23 -6.87 37.76
C GLY A 8 -25.38 -6.42 36.86
N MET A 9 -25.41 -5.14 36.47
CA MET A 9 -26.51 -4.60 35.64
C MET A 9 -26.70 -5.34 34.30
N LYS A 10 -25.62 -5.86 33.72
CA LYS A 10 -25.64 -6.54 32.41
C LYS A 10 -25.39 -8.04 32.51
N ASN A 11 -24.61 -8.48 33.49
CA ASN A 11 -24.15 -9.85 33.63
C ASN A 11 -23.93 -10.16 35.11
N ASP A 12 -24.20 -11.39 35.51
CA ASP A 12 -23.81 -11.93 36.82
C ASP A 12 -22.48 -12.67 36.71
N ILE A 13 -21.72 -12.70 37.80
CA ILE A 13 -20.46 -13.44 37.90
C ILE A 13 -20.70 -14.67 38.77
N LYS A 14 -20.40 -15.85 38.21
CA LYS A 14 -20.45 -17.09 38.97
C LYS A 14 -19.43 -17.06 40.11
N VAL A 15 -19.90 -17.29 41.33
CA VAL A 15 -19.08 -17.42 42.53
C VAL A 15 -18.92 -18.89 42.88
N ASN A 16 -17.69 -19.34 43.11
CA ASN A 16 -17.39 -20.68 43.62
C ASN A 16 -17.11 -20.58 45.12
N LEU A 17 -17.84 -21.37 45.92
CA LEU A 17 -17.71 -21.37 47.37
C LEU A 17 -17.04 -22.66 47.84
N HIS A 18 -15.99 -22.54 48.65
CA HIS A 18 -15.28 -23.67 49.24
C HIS A 18 -15.21 -23.49 50.76
N GLN A 19 -15.59 -24.52 51.52
CA GLN A 19 -15.39 -24.52 52.96
C GLN A 19 -13.91 -24.77 53.28
N VAL A 20 -13.31 -23.92 54.09
CA VAL A 20 -11.87 -23.97 54.44
C VAL A 20 -11.61 -24.15 55.94
N GLY A 21 -12.68 -24.20 56.76
CA GLY A 21 -12.61 -24.46 58.19
C GLY A 21 -14.01 -24.64 58.79
N GLU A 22 -14.08 -24.77 60.11
CA GLU A 22 -15.36 -24.80 60.83
C GLU A 22 -16.04 -23.44 60.68
N ASN A 23 -17.17 -23.40 59.96
CA ASN A 23 -17.92 -22.18 59.64
C ASN A 23 -17.13 -21.09 58.88
N VAL A 24 -16.01 -21.44 58.22
CA VAL A 24 -15.22 -20.53 57.38
C VAL A 24 -15.32 -20.95 55.91
N TYR A 25 -15.71 -20.00 55.05
CA TYR A 25 -15.91 -20.22 53.63
C TYR A 25 -15.09 -19.24 52.79
N ARG A 26 -14.46 -19.74 51.73
CA ARG A 26 -13.75 -18.95 50.71
C ARG A 26 -14.61 -18.84 49.47
N ALA A 27 -14.97 -17.62 49.07
CA ALA A 27 -15.62 -17.33 47.81
C ALA A 27 -14.57 -16.89 46.76
N THR A 28 -14.55 -17.53 45.59
CA THR A 28 -13.69 -17.14 44.45
C THR A 28 -14.52 -16.86 43.21
N TYR A 29 -14.13 -15.85 42.44
CA TYR A 29 -14.80 -15.42 41.22
C TYR A 29 -13.81 -14.81 40.23
N ILE A 30 -14.13 -14.88 38.93
CA ILE A 30 -13.31 -14.28 37.85
C ILE A 30 -14.25 -13.38 37.03
N PRO A 31 -14.11 -12.05 37.12
CA PRO A 31 -14.91 -11.14 36.31
C PRO A 31 -14.40 -11.10 34.86
N HIS A 32 -15.32 -11.20 33.90
CA HIS A 32 -15.00 -11.09 32.46
C HIS A 32 -15.34 -9.74 31.86
N HIS A 33 -16.18 -8.94 32.53
CA HIS A 33 -16.63 -7.64 32.05
C HIS A 33 -16.36 -6.57 33.11
N PRO A 34 -15.90 -5.37 32.70
CA PRO A 34 -15.81 -4.24 33.60
C PRO A 34 -17.20 -3.77 34.00
N GLY A 35 -17.33 -3.27 35.22
CA GLY A 35 -18.61 -2.80 35.73
C GLY A 35 -18.68 -2.76 37.25
N ALA A 36 -19.79 -2.20 37.75
CA ALA A 36 -20.15 -2.29 39.15
C ALA A 36 -21.01 -3.54 39.37
N TYR A 37 -20.62 -4.34 40.36
CA TYR A 37 -21.29 -5.55 40.78
C TYR A 37 -21.67 -5.43 42.26
N LEU A 38 -22.74 -6.10 42.67
CA LEU A 38 -23.17 -6.20 44.05
C LEU A 38 -22.91 -7.62 44.53
N LEU A 39 -21.99 -7.75 45.49
CA LEU A 39 -21.72 -8.99 46.19
C LEU A 39 -22.74 -9.13 47.32
N ASN A 40 -23.66 -10.08 47.17
CA ASN A 40 -24.64 -10.44 48.16
C ASN A 40 -24.20 -11.70 48.90
N VAL A 41 -24.34 -11.69 50.22
CA VAL A 41 -24.10 -12.84 51.08
C VAL A 41 -25.33 -13.04 51.96
N MET A 42 -25.92 -14.24 51.89
CA MET A 42 -27.07 -14.65 52.69
C MET A 42 -26.66 -15.81 53.62
N TRP A 43 -27.22 -15.81 54.82
CA TRP A 43 -27.10 -16.89 55.79
C TRP A 43 -28.47 -17.21 56.37
N SER A 44 -28.95 -18.44 56.17
CA SER A 44 -30.30 -18.86 56.61
C SER A 44 -31.39 -17.88 56.15
N ASP A 45 -31.39 -17.56 54.85
CA ASP A 45 -32.33 -16.64 54.20
C ASP A 45 -32.31 -15.19 54.73
N ARG A 46 -31.28 -14.82 55.49
CA ARG A 46 -31.06 -13.45 55.97
C ARG A 46 -29.79 -12.86 55.39
N GLN A 47 -29.87 -11.60 54.97
CA GLN A 47 -28.72 -10.88 54.45
C GLN A 47 -27.70 -10.62 55.56
N VAL A 48 -26.44 -10.97 55.29
CA VAL A 48 -25.34 -10.71 56.22
C VAL A 48 -25.11 -9.20 56.32
N LYS A 49 -24.86 -8.72 57.54
CA LYS A 49 -24.58 -7.31 57.82
C LYS A 49 -23.44 -6.80 56.94
N GLY A 50 -23.65 -5.65 56.30
CA GLY A 50 -22.67 -5.04 55.39
C GLY A 50 -22.82 -5.46 53.92
N CYS A 51 -23.70 -6.41 53.61
CA CYS A 51 -24.11 -6.71 52.24
C CYS A 51 -25.37 -5.90 51.86
N PRO A 52 -25.55 -5.56 50.56
CA PRO A 52 -24.66 -5.87 49.44
C PRO A 52 -23.37 -5.04 49.48
N LEU A 53 -22.23 -5.66 49.16
CA LEU A 53 -20.97 -4.96 48.98
C LEU A 53 -20.81 -4.55 47.50
N LYS A 54 -20.47 -3.28 47.24
CA LYS A 54 -20.18 -2.82 45.89
C LYS A 54 -18.76 -3.24 45.49
N VAL A 55 -18.65 -4.04 44.43
CA VAL A 55 -17.39 -4.46 43.80
C VAL A 55 -17.27 -3.73 42.46
N THR A 56 -16.18 -2.98 42.25
CA THR A 56 -15.92 -2.31 40.98
C THR A 56 -14.82 -3.03 40.23
N VAL A 57 -15.16 -3.57 39.06
CA VAL A 57 -14.21 -4.20 38.14
C VAL A 57 -13.81 -3.16 37.09
N THR A 58 -12.54 -2.78 37.06
CA THR A 58 -11.99 -1.86 36.07
C THR A 58 -11.55 -2.61 34.82
N ALA A 59 -11.72 -1.99 33.65
CA ALA A 59 -11.12 -2.51 32.43
C ALA A 59 -9.59 -2.39 32.54
N VAL A 60 -8.88 -3.44 32.13
CA VAL A 60 -7.41 -3.50 32.16
C VAL A 60 -6.88 -3.22 30.75
N CYS A 61 -5.80 -2.46 30.65
CA CYS A 61 -5.07 -2.29 29.40
C CYS A 61 -4.41 -3.63 29.01
N ASP A 62 -4.72 -4.15 27.83
CA ASP A 62 -4.16 -5.39 27.29
C ASP A 62 -3.71 -5.18 25.84
N ALA A 63 -2.44 -4.78 25.68
CA ALA A 63 -1.82 -4.53 24.37
C ALA A 63 -1.86 -5.76 23.45
N SER A 64 -1.91 -6.98 24.00
CA SER A 64 -1.93 -8.23 23.21
C SER A 64 -3.21 -8.42 22.40
N ARG A 65 -4.25 -7.65 22.70
CA ARG A 65 -5.54 -7.68 22.00
C ARG A 65 -5.66 -6.62 20.91
N VAL A 66 -4.66 -5.75 20.77
CA VAL A 66 -4.62 -4.78 19.66
C VAL A 66 -4.32 -5.50 18.35
N ILE A 67 -5.06 -5.15 17.30
CA ILE A 67 -4.88 -5.72 15.96
C ILE A 67 -4.37 -4.62 15.04
N CYS A 68 -3.19 -4.82 14.45
CA CYS A 68 -2.66 -3.97 13.38
C CYS A 68 -2.84 -4.68 12.02
N SER A 69 -3.32 -3.95 11.02
CA SER A 69 -3.54 -4.48 9.67
C SER A 69 -3.28 -3.46 8.56
N GLY A 70 -3.15 -3.94 7.33
CA GLY A 70 -2.92 -3.14 6.12
C GLY A 70 -1.51 -3.31 5.53
N ASP A 71 -1.40 -3.17 4.21
CA ASP A 71 -0.13 -3.30 3.47
C ASP A 71 0.94 -2.31 3.95
N GLY A 72 0.49 -1.20 4.55
CA GLY A 72 1.35 -0.17 5.10
C GLY A 72 2.21 -0.58 6.30
N LEU A 73 2.01 -1.78 6.84
CA LEU A 73 2.89 -2.35 7.87
C LEU A 73 4.16 -2.98 7.29
N GLY A 74 4.17 -3.29 5.99
CA GLY A 74 5.25 -4.07 5.36
C GLY A 74 6.03 -3.33 4.28
N ILE A 75 5.35 -2.55 3.42
CA ILE A 75 5.98 -1.91 2.25
C ILE A 75 5.55 -0.47 2.07
N GLY A 76 6.42 0.33 1.44
CA GLY A 76 6.11 1.71 1.11
C GLY A 76 7.04 2.33 0.07
N THR A 77 6.78 3.59 -0.24
CA THR A 77 7.57 4.39 -1.18
C THR A 77 7.87 5.74 -0.54
N VAL A 78 9.11 6.22 -0.71
CA VAL A 78 9.51 7.55 -0.22
C VAL A 78 8.54 8.62 -0.70
N GLY A 79 8.14 9.50 0.22
CA GLY A 79 7.26 10.64 -0.06
C GLY A 79 5.78 10.30 -0.21
N LYS A 80 5.39 9.03 -0.25
CA LYS A 80 3.98 8.60 -0.26
C LYS A 80 3.50 8.28 1.16
N ASP A 81 2.23 8.55 1.39
CA ASP A 81 1.52 8.18 2.62
C ASP A 81 1.29 6.68 2.67
N ILE A 82 1.74 6.06 3.76
CA ILE A 82 1.63 4.64 4.02
C ILE A 82 0.59 4.46 5.13
N ARG A 83 -0.57 3.91 4.77
CA ARG A 83 -1.72 3.77 5.67
C ARG A 83 -1.81 2.37 6.26
N SER A 84 -2.01 2.30 7.56
CA SER A 84 -2.30 1.08 8.33
C SER A 84 -3.49 1.33 9.25
N PHE A 85 -4.17 0.26 9.64
CA PHE A 85 -5.35 0.30 10.51
C PHE A 85 -5.06 -0.41 11.82
N ILE A 86 -5.46 0.19 12.93
CA ILE A 86 -5.25 -0.33 14.28
C ILE A 86 -6.59 -0.43 14.99
N ASP A 87 -6.92 -1.58 15.55
CA ASP A 87 -8.14 -1.85 16.31
C ASP A 87 -7.78 -2.16 17.77
N THR A 88 -8.30 -1.36 18.70
CA THR A 88 -8.06 -1.48 20.14
C THR A 88 -9.33 -1.83 20.91
N ARG A 89 -10.45 -2.13 20.25
CA ARG A 89 -11.77 -2.28 20.90
C ARG A 89 -11.81 -3.36 21.97
N THR A 90 -10.97 -4.38 21.86
CA THR A 90 -10.88 -5.49 22.82
C THR A 90 -9.74 -5.35 23.82
N ALA A 91 -8.89 -4.32 23.68
CA ALA A 91 -7.68 -4.09 24.46
C ALA A 91 -7.91 -3.33 25.77
N GLY A 92 -9.15 -2.94 26.08
CA GLY A 92 -9.45 -2.10 27.23
C GLY A 92 -8.94 -0.67 27.06
N PRO A 93 -8.90 0.16 28.12
CA PRO A 93 -8.43 1.54 28.05
C PRO A 93 -6.90 1.59 28.01
N GLY A 94 -6.35 2.40 27.10
CA GLY A 94 -4.91 2.61 26.96
C GLY A 94 -4.57 3.68 25.93
N GLU A 95 -3.38 4.26 26.04
CA GLU A 95 -2.85 5.24 25.08
C GLU A 95 -2.17 4.52 23.92
N LEU A 96 -2.53 4.87 22.68
CA LEU A 96 -1.88 4.36 21.48
C LEU A 96 -0.78 5.34 21.02
N SER A 97 0.41 4.82 20.74
CA SER A 97 1.52 5.61 20.18
C SER A 97 2.20 4.86 19.04
N ALA A 98 2.75 5.61 18.08
CA ALA A 98 3.47 5.05 16.95
C ALA A 98 4.71 5.90 16.62
N HIS A 99 5.82 5.24 16.30
CA HIS A 99 7.08 5.90 15.94
C HIS A 99 7.79 5.09 14.84
N CYS A 100 8.24 5.76 13.78
CA CYS A 100 8.90 5.12 12.66
C CYS A 100 10.29 5.71 12.39
N VAL A 101 11.31 4.85 12.44
CA VAL A 101 12.72 5.24 12.26
C VAL A 101 13.30 4.55 11.03
N GLY A 102 13.77 5.32 10.07
CA GLY A 102 14.53 4.85 8.92
C GLY A 102 16.02 4.65 9.23
N PRO A 103 16.82 4.29 8.21
CA PRO A 103 18.28 4.14 8.34
C PRO A 103 19.01 5.36 8.95
N HIS A 104 18.58 6.57 8.62
CA HIS A 104 19.20 7.83 9.01
C HIS A 104 18.20 8.91 9.42
N LYS A 105 16.92 8.79 9.04
CA LYS A 105 15.88 9.79 9.29
C LYS A 105 14.68 9.18 10.00
N VAL A 106 14.06 9.95 10.88
CA VAL A 106 12.74 9.63 11.43
C VAL A 106 11.69 9.92 10.36
N ALA A 107 10.75 9.00 10.15
CA ALA A 107 9.61 9.21 9.29
C ALA A 107 8.50 9.95 10.04
N TYR A 108 7.72 10.77 9.33
CA TYR A 108 6.53 11.40 9.93
C TYR A 108 5.47 10.33 10.21
N CYS A 109 4.86 10.38 11.38
CA CYS A 109 3.80 9.47 11.80
C CYS A 109 2.63 10.28 12.35
N GLU A 110 1.43 10.01 11.84
CA GLU A 110 0.19 10.62 12.30
C GLU A 110 -0.80 9.51 12.64
N LEU A 111 -1.39 9.59 13.83
CA LEU A 111 -2.47 8.72 14.28
C LEU A 111 -3.77 9.51 14.22
N TYR A 112 -4.74 8.98 13.50
CA TYR A 112 -6.10 9.50 13.45
C TYR A 112 -7.03 8.58 14.22
N ASP A 113 -7.68 9.13 15.25
CA ASP A 113 -8.66 8.43 16.09
C ASP A 113 -10.07 8.58 15.51
N HIS A 114 -10.74 7.46 15.22
CA HIS A 114 -12.12 7.46 14.73
C HIS A 114 -13.17 7.53 15.85
N SER A 115 -12.73 7.62 17.11
CA SER A 115 -13.57 7.68 18.31
C SER A 115 -14.48 6.46 18.54
N ASP A 116 -14.14 5.32 17.91
CA ASP A 116 -14.85 4.05 18.04
C ASP A 116 -13.93 2.89 18.48
N GLY A 117 -12.70 3.21 18.90
CA GLY A 117 -11.65 2.25 19.25
C GLY A 117 -10.85 1.76 18.04
N THR A 118 -11.04 2.35 16.86
CA THR A 118 -10.20 2.13 15.68
C THR A 118 -9.41 3.37 15.32
N PHE A 119 -8.23 3.18 14.72
CA PHE A 119 -7.32 4.24 14.35
C PHE A 119 -6.75 4.01 12.94
N THR A 120 -6.49 5.10 12.24
CA THR A 120 -5.66 5.09 11.03
C THR A 120 -4.27 5.62 11.37
N LEU A 121 -3.24 4.82 11.14
CA LEU A 121 -1.85 5.24 11.20
C LEU A 121 -1.37 5.62 9.79
N ASN A 122 -0.95 6.85 9.61
CA ASN A 122 -0.27 7.31 8.40
C ASN A 122 1.23 7.50 8.66
N VAL A 123 2.07 6.90 7.82
CA VAL A 123 3.54 7.02 7.88
C VAL A 123 4.05 7.60 6.56
N LYS A 124 4.85 8.66 6.62
CA LYS A 124 5.45 9.30 5.45
C LYS A 124 6.99 9.26 5.51
N PRO A 125 7.62 8.23 4.94
CA PRO A 125 9.07 8.07 4.98
C PRO A 125 9.77 9.09 4.08
N GLN A 126 10.93 9.54 4.54
CA GLN A 126 11.74 10.58 3.89
C GLN A 126 12.97 10.02 3.17
N GLU A 127 13.20 8.72 3.27
CA GLU A 127 14.33 8.03 2.65
C GLU A 127 13.98 6.57 2.35
N ALA A 128 14.73 5.95 1.45
CA ALA A 128 14.56 4.55 1.12
C ALA A 128 15.29 3.66 2.14
N GLY A 129 14.88 2.41 2.23
CA GLY A 129 15.51 1.40 3.08
C GLY A 129 14.56 0.80 4.11
N ARG A 130 15.14 0.01 5.01
CA ARG A 130 14.40 -0.68 6.06
C ARG A 130 14.12 0.28 7.21
N HIS A 131 12.85 0.52 7.47
CA HIS A 131 12.36 1.32 8.60
C HIS A 131 11.84 0.40 9.70
N THR A 132 11.96 0.86 10.94
CA THR A 132 11.44 0.22 12.15
C THR A 132 10.23 1.01 12.62
N LEU A 133 9.03 0.45 12.45
CA LEU A 133 7.79 1.04 12.92
C LEU A 133 7.39 0.39 14.25
N THR A 134 7.53 1.16 15.32
CA THR A 134 7.13 0.77 16.68
C THR A 134 5.72 1.28 16.96
N VAL A 135 4.83 0.42 17.44
CA VAL A 135 3.45 0.72 17.80
C VAL A 135 3.22 0.16 19.19
N LYS A 136 2.79 1.02 20.12
CA LYS A 136 2.59 0.67 21.52
C LYS A 136 1.20 1.03 21.99
N TYR A 137 0.66 0.22 22.88
CA TYR A 137 -0.60 0.46 23.56
C TYR A 137 -0.40 0.37 25.08
N GLY A 138 -0.75 1.44 25.81
CA GLY A 138 -0.47 1.54 27.24
C GLY A 138 1.02 1.43 27.58
N GLY A 139 1.90 1.88 26.68
CA GLY A 139 3.36 1.80 26.82
C GLY A 139 4.00 0.46 26.47
N VAL A 140 3.20 -0.57 26.14
CA VAL A 140 3.67 -1.92 25.77
C VAL A 140 3.54 -2.14 24.27
N ASP A 141 4.50 -2.82 23.65
CA ASP A 141 4.47 -3.16 22.23
C ASP A 141 3.25 -4.05 21.89
N VAL A 142 2.56 -3.70 20.82
CA VAL A 142 1.42 -4.49 20.30
C VAL A 142 1.91 -5.71 19.52
N PRO A 143 1.08 -6.73 19.29
CA PRO A 143 1.45 -7.90 18.49
C PRO A 143 2.04 -7.52 17.13
N GLY A 144 3.22 -8.06 16.84
CA GLY A 144 3.96 -7.80 15.59
C GLY A 144 4.85 -6.56 15.61
N SER A 145 4.76 -5.72 16.65
CA SER A 145 5.66 -4.59 16.82
C SER A 145 7.01 -5.01 17.41
N PRO A 146 8.14 -4.44 16.96
CA PRO A 146 8.26 -3.49 15.87
C PRO A 146 8.06 -4.11 14.47
N PHE A 147 7.34 -3.41 13.61
CA PHE A 147 7.14 -3.78 12.21
C PHE A 147 8.34 -3.37 11.35
N CYS A 148 8.71 -4.21 10.41
CA CYS A 148 9.79 -3.96 9.46
C CYS A 148 9.21 -3.39 8.14
N LEU A 149 9.17 -2.07 8.02
CA LEU A 149 8.65 -1.39 6.83
C LEU A 149 9.74 -1.23 5.76
N ARG A 150 9.57 -1.87 4.60
CA ARG A 150 10.53 -1.78 3.48
C ARG A 150 10.14 -0.63 2.55
N VAL A 151 10.87 0.48 2.63
CA VAL A 151 10.60 1.67 1.82
C VAL A 151 11.45 1.65 0.55
N SER A 152 10.78 1.64 -0.60
CA SER A 152 11.37 1.82 -1.92
C SER A 152 11.64 3.29 -2.21
N GLY A 153 12.69 3.59 -2.98
CA GLY A 153 12.96 4.95 -3.45
C GLY A 153 11.78 5.54 -4.25
N ALA A 154 11.67 6.87 -4.25
CA ALA A 154 10.68 7.58 -5.03
C ALA A 154 10.77 7.17 -6.52
N PRO A 155 9.64 7.10 -7.24
CA PRO A 155 9.67 6.83 -8.67
C PRO A 155 10.44 7.93 -9.39
N ASP A 156 11.32 7.55 -10.31
CA ASP A 156 12.09 8.46 -11.14
C ASP A 156 11.97 8.04 -12.60
N ALA A 157 11.08 8.70 -13.34
CA ALA A 157 10.83 8.41 -14.75
C ALA A 157 12.06 8.63 -15.63
N SER A 158 12.98 9.52 -15.22
CA SER A 158 14.22 9.82 -15.97
C SER A 158 15.18 8.64 -16.03
N LYS A 159 15.03 7.64 -15.15
CA LYS A 159 15.85 6.42 -15.14
C LYS A 159 15.29 5.31 -16.01
N VAL A 160 14.05 5.43 -16.50
CA VAL A 160 13.48 4.42 -17.38
C VAL A 160 14.09 4.56 -18.78
N ARG A 161 14.49 3.44 -19.36
CA ARG A 161 15.02 3.38 -20.73
C ARG A 161 14.06 2.59 -21.59
N VAL A 162 13.74 3.11 -22.77
CA VAL A 162 12.89 2.44 -23.75
C VAL A 162 13.72 2.20 -25.00
N TYR A 163 13.76 0.95 -25.48
CA TYR A 163 14.55 0.58 -26.64
C TYR A 163 13.99 -0.67 -27.33
N GLY A 164 14.32 -0.86 -28.59
CA GLY A 164 13.91 -1.99 -29.40
C GLY A 164 13.15 -1.56 -30.65
N PRO A 165 12.96 -2.49 -31.61
CA PRO A 165 12.49 -2.17 -32.95
C PRO A 165 11.07 -1.58 -32.97
N GLY A 166 10.23 -1.88 -31.98
CA GLY A 166 8.87 -1.35 -31.89
C GLY A 166 8.79 0.16 -31.63
N VAL A 167 9.89 0.82 -31.30
CA VAL A 167 9.99 2.29 -31.16
C VAL A 167 10.89 2.94 -32.22
N GLU A 168 11.23 2.20 -33.27
CA GLU A 168 12.03 2.66 -34.42
C GLU A 168 11.17 2.69 -35.68
N HIS A 169 11.56 3.47 -36.69
CA HIS A 169 10.90 3.44 -38.00
C HIS A 169 11.13 2.08 -38.70
N GLY A 170 10.17 1.63 -39.51
CA GLY A 170 10.33 0.34 -40.18
C GLY A 170 9.33 0.07 -41.31
N VAL A 171 9.41 -1.11 -41.90
CA VAL A 171 8.53 -1.56 -42.99
C VAL A 171 7.51 -2.55 -42.44
N LEU A 172 6.22 -2.37 -42.74
CA LEU A 172 5.12 -3.16 -42.16
C LEU A 172 5.35 -4.67 -42.30
N ALA A 173 5.79 -5.13 -43.47
CA ALA A 173 6.01 -6.55 -43.77
C ALA A 173 7.07 -7.22 -42.88
N THR A 174 8.01 -6.46 -42.32
CA THR A 174 9.12 -6.96 -41.50
C THR A 174 9.16 -6.32 -40.11
N PHE A 175 8.17 -5.50 -39.77
CA PHE A 175 8.18 -4.67 -38.57
C PHE A 175 8.14 -5.54 -37.30
N GLN A 176 9.16 -5.40 -36.47
CA GLN A 176 9.20 -6.05 -35.17
C GLN A 176 8.60 -5.11 -34.13
N SER A 177 7.33 -5.34 -33.81
CA SER A 177 6.54 -4.43 -33.01
C SER A 177 6.72 -4.55 -31.50
N ARG A 178 7.93 -4.96 -31.09
CA ARG A 178 8.33 -5.21 -29.71
C ARG A 178 9.35 -4.20 -29.26
N PHE A 179 9.20 -3.69 -28.05
CA PHE A 179 10.19 -2.85 -27.39
C PHE A 179 10.23 -3.15 -25.90
N ILE A 180 11.35 -2.83 -25.26
CA ILE A 180 11.60 -3.10 -23.85
C ILE A 180 11.57 -1.77 -23.09
N CYS A 181 10.83 -1.76 -21.98
CA CYS A 181 10.93 -0.73 -20.95
C CYS A 181 11.79 -1.27 -19.80
N ASP A 182 13.00 -0.74 -19.65
CA ASP A 182 13.91 -1.04 -18.56
C ASP A 182 13.71 -0.04 -17.42
N THR A 183 13.29 -0.55 -16.26
CA THR A 183 12.92 0.25 -15.09
C THR A 183 13.95 0.15 -13.96
N ARG A 184 15.16 -0.33 -14.25
CA ARG A 184 16.27 -0.37 -13.29
C ARG A 184 16.61 1.04 -12.80
N GLY A 185 16.69 1.21 -11.48
CA GLY A 185 16.98 2.49 -10.85
C GLY A 185 15.79 3.47 -10.76
N ALA A 186 14.68 3.21 -11.45
CA ALA A 186 13.52 4.12 -11.49
C ALA A 186 12.62 4.11 -10.24
N GLY A 187 13.04 3.49 -9.14
CA GLY A 187 12.19 3.31 -7.96
C GLY A 187 11.02 2.36 -8.19
N ALA A 188 10.05 2.34 -7.27
CA ALA A 188 8.80 1.60 -7.47
C ALA A 188 7.77 2.50 -8.16
N GLY A 189 7.20 2.06 -9.28
CA GLY A 189 6.26 2.84 -10.06
C GLY A 189 5.39 1.98 -10.98
N GLN A 190 4.37 2.61 -11.56
CA GLN A 190 3.48 1.99 -12.54
C GLN A 190 3.93 2.39 -13.94
N LEU A 191 4.20 1.41 -14.81
CA LEU A 191 4.38 1.63 -16.25
C LEU A 191 3.02 1.80 -16.91
N THR A 192 2.87 2.85 -17.72
CA THR A 192 1.73 3.04 -18.63
C THR A 192 2.26 3.18 -20.05
N VAL A 193 1.70 2.43 -20.99
CA VAL A 193 2.01 2.55 -22.42
C VAL A 193 0.71 2.77 -23.17
N ARG A 194 0.71 3.75 -24.08
CA ARG A 194 -0.40 4.01 -24.99
C ARG A 194 0.14 4.11 -26.40
N VAL A 195 -0.40 3.31 -27.32
CA VAL A 195 -0.06 3.36 -28.73
C VAL A 195 -1.27 3.85 -29.50
N ARG A 196 -1.10 4.89 -30.33
CA ARG A 196 -2.10 5.37 -31.27
C ARG A 196 -1.51 5.34 -32.67
N GLY A 197 -2.20 4.76 -33.62
CA GLY A 197 -1.83 4.76 -35.03
C GLY A 197 -2.95 5.33 -35.92
N PRO A 198 -2.87 5.11 -37.24
CA PRO A 198 -3.83 5.67 -38.21
C PRO A 198 -5.29 5.29 -37.93
N LYS A 199 -5.53 4.06 -37.43
CA LYS A 199 -6.86 3.54 -37.08
C LYS A 199 -7.28 3.79 -35.62
N GLY A 200 -6.51 4.58 -34.87
CA GLY A 200 -6.80 4.89 -33.48
C GLY A 200 -5.94 4.11 -32.48
N ALA A 201 -6.51 3.77 -31.32
CA ALA A 201 -5.76 3.19 -30.21
C ALA A 201 -5.47 1.69 -30.41
N PHE A 202 -4.26 1.28 -30.08
CA PHE A 202 -3.83 -0.12 -30.12
C PHE A 202 -3.83 -0.72 -28.71
N ARG A 203 -4.16 -2.01 -28.63
CA ARG A 203 -3.92 -2.81 -27.43
C ARG A 203 -2.41 -3.08 -27.34
N VAL A 204 -1.85 -2.81 -26.16
CA VAL A 204 -0.44 -3.10 -25.86
C VAL A 204 -0.39 -4.32 -24.93
N GLU A 205 0.25 -5.38 -25.37
CA GLU A 205 0.58 -6.52 -24.54
C GLU A 205 1.85 -6.23 -23.74
N MET A 206 1.81 -6.50 -22.44
CA MET A 206 2.95 -6.27 -21.54
C MET A 206 3.31 -7.57 -20.83
N GLN A 207 4.56 -7.99 -20.98
CA GLN A 207 5.09 -9.19 -20.34
C GLN A 207 6.32 -8.84 -19.52
N ARG A 208 6.37 -9.30 -18.27
CA ARG A 208 7.56 -9.19 -17.40
C ARG A 208 8.38 -10.45 -17.56
N GLU A 209 9.65 -10.32 -17.97
CA GLU A 209 10.55 -11.46 -18.14
C GLU A 209 11.04 -12.01 -16.79
N SER A 210 11.36 -11.15 -15.81
CA SER A 210 11.61 -11.56 -14.42
C SER A 210 11.47 -10.39 -13.43
N GLN A 211 11.20 -10.68 -12.15
CA GLN A 211 11.20 -9.65 -11.10
C GLN A 211 12.59 -9.06 -10.83
N LYS A 212 13.67 -9.78 -11.16
CA LYS A 212 15.06 -9.33 -10.92
C LYS A 212 15.56 -8.41 -12.02
N ASP A 213 15.17 -8.64 -13.26
CA ASP A 213 15.69 -7.90 -14.41
C ASP A 213 15.02 -6.52 -14.59
N ARG A 214 13.86 -6.31 -13.94
CA ARG A 214 13.10 -5.05 -13.99
C ARG A 214 12.82 -4.55 -15.42
N THR A 215 12.80 -5.46 -16.38
CA THR A 215 12.43 -5.20 -17.77
C THR A 215 10.99 -5.61 -18.02
N ILE A 216 10.34 -4.86 -18.91
CA ILE A 216 8.97 -5.12 -19.34
C ILE A 216 8.97 -5.12 -20.87
N LEU A 217 8.68 -6.26 -21.47
CA LEU A 217 8.49 -6.40 -22.91
C LEU A 217 7.10 -5.88 -23.26
N CYS A 218 7.04 -4.91 -24.17
CA CYS A 218 5.82 -4.35 -24.73
C CYS A 218 5.69 -4.77 -26.18
N LYS A 219 4.47 -5.13 -26.60
CA LYS A 219 4.15 -5.47 -27.99
C LYS A 219 2.84 -4.79 -28.39
N PHE A 220 2.80 -4.19 -29.57
CA PHE A 220 1.58 -3.75 -30.24
C PHE A 220 1.57 -4.37 -31.64
N ASP A 221 0.45 -4.73 -32.24
CA ASP A 221 0.46 -5.37 -33.57
C ASP A 221 -0.08 -4.40 -34.63
N PRO A 222 0.78 -3.62 -35.32
CA PRO A 222 0.35 -2.73 -36.39
C PRO A 222 -0.07 -3.53 -37.61
N THR A 223 -1.11 -3.07 -38.30
CA THR A 223 -1.68 -3.72 -39.49
C THR A 223 -1.69 -2.83 -40.72
N GLU A 224 -1.23 -1.57 -40.59
CA GLU A 224 -1.20 -0.61 -41.68
C GLU A 224 0.07 0.26 -41.61
N PRO A 225 0.56 0.75 -42.75
CA PRO A 225 1.55 1.82 -42.78
C PRO A 225 0.96 3.12 -42.22
N GLY A 226 1.82 3.99 -41.71
CA GLY A 226 1.48 5.32 -41.24
C GLY A 226 2.17 5.71 -39.94
N ASP A 227 1.61 6.74 -39.31
CA ASP A 227 2.20 7.39 -38.14
C ASP A 227 1.68 6.78 -36.85
N TYR A 228 2.61 6.29 -36.03
CA TYR A 228 2.34 5.69 -34.74
C TYR A 228 2.96 6.52 -33.62
N ARG A 229 2.15 6.88 -32.63
CA ARG A 229 2.57 7.58 -31.42
C ARG A 229 2.58 6.59 -30.26
N VAL A 230 3.76 6.28 -29.75
CA VAL A 230 3.99 5.42 -28.58
C VAL A 230 4.29 6.31 -27.37
N GLU A 231 3.32 6.49 -26.49
CA GLU A 231 3.47 7.24 -25.24
C GLU A 231 3.80 6.25 -24.11
N VAL A 232 4.98 6.41 -23.52
CA VAL A 232 5.44 5.65 -22.35
C VAL A 232 5.56 6.56 -21.14
N LYS A 233 4.97 6.14 -20.01
CA LYS A 233 4.99 6.86 -18.74
C LYS A 233 5.38 5.96 -17.58
N TRP A 234 6.09 6.51 -16.62
CA TRP A 234 6.44 5.87 -15.35
C TRP A 234 5.91 6.70 -14.18
N ALA A 235 5.08 6.08 -13.34
CA ALA A 235 4.39 6.75 -12.24
C ALA A 235 3.62 8.03 -12.65
N GLY A 236 3.12 8.08 -13.88
CA GLY A 236 2.35 9.20 -14.44
C GLY A 236 3.18 10.20 -15.25
N GLU A 237 4.51 10.19 -15.12
CA GLU A 237 5.42 11.09 -15.82
C GLU A 237 5.96 10.47 -17.10
N ASN A 238 6.26 11.30 -18.12
CA ASN A 238 6.86 10.82 -19.37
C ASN A 238 8.30 10.37 -19.12
N VAL A 239 8.63 9.20 -19.67
CA VAL A 239 10.03 8.72 -19.69
C VAL A 239 10.82 9.45 -20.78
N PRO A 240 12.17 9.48 -20.71
CA PRO A 240 12.99 10.06 -21.77
C PRO A 240 12.65 9.51 -23.16
N GLY A 241 12.48 10.41 -24.13
CA GLY A 241 12.10 10.07 -25.51
C GLY A 241 10.59 9.88 -25.74
N SER A 242 9.77 9.76 -24.70
CA SER A 242 8.32 9.67 -24.84
C SER A 242 7.71 11.05 -25.10
N PRO A 243 6.78 11.20 -26.07
CA PRO A 243 6.27 10.15 -26.96
C PRO A 243 7.25 9.78 -28.07
N PHE A 244 7.37 8.49 -28.39
CA PHE A 244 8.11 8.01 -29.56
C PHE A 244 7.21 8.10 -30.79
N MET A 245 7.70 8.77 -31.83
CA MET A 245 7.02 8.89 -33.12
C MET A 245 7.61 7.85 -34.07
N VAL A 246 6.83 6.83 -34.40
CA VAL A 246 7.20 5.68 -35.22
C VAL A 246 6.52 5.79 -36.56
N MET A 247 7.30 5.74 -37.64
CA MET A 247 6.78 5.74 -39.01
C MET A 247 6.89 4.33 -39.55
N ILE A 248 5.77 3.75 -39.94
CA ILE A 248 5.74 2.42 -40.57
C ILE A 248 5.41 2.62 -42.04
N PHE A 249 6.28 2.12 -42.92
CA PHE A 249 6.15 2.24 -44.37
C PHE A 249 5.68 0.94 -45.00
N ASP A 250 5.14 0.99 -46.22
CA ASP A 250 4.73 -0.22 -46.94
C ASP A 250 5.94 -0.90 -47.58
N THR A 251 6.90 -0.11 -48.05
CA THR A 251 8.08 -0.59 -48.79
C THR A 251 9.40 -0.14 -48.18
N GLN A 252 10.48 -0.88 -48.49
CA GLN A 252 11.84 -0.53 -48.05
C GLN A 252 12.35 0.72 -48.77
N GLU A 253 11.94 0.94 -50.02
CA GLU A 253 12.26 2.14 -50.80
C GLU A 253 11.75 3.41 -50.11
N GLU A 254 10.52 3.40 -49.58
CA GLU A 254 9.93 4.53 -48.84
C GLU A 254 10.70 4.83 -47.56
N LEU A 255 11.04 3.81 -46.77
CA LEU A 255 11.85 3.96 -45.56
C LEU A 255 13.24 4.55 -45.89
N ASN A 256 13.91 4.06 -46.94
CA ASN A 256 15.22 4.56 -47.35
C ASN A 256 15.17 6.03 -47.80
N ARG A 257 14.10 6.45 -48.50
CA ARG A 257 13.88 7.86 -48.86
C ARG A 257 13.69 8.74 -47.63
N PHE A 258 12.91 8.27 -46.65
CA PHE A 258 12.72 8.97 -45.38
C PHE A 258 14.05 9.14 -44.63
N LEU A 259 14.84 8.08 -44.48
CA LEU A 259 16.12 8.11 -43.77
C LEU A 259 17.20 8.95 -44.46
N SER A 260 17.17 9.04 -45.80
CA SER A 260 18.11 9.87 -46.57
C SER A 260 17.76 11.37 -46.58
N GLY A 261 16.69 11.78 -45.90
CA GLY A 261 16.27 13.19 -45.80
C GLY A 261 15.81 13.79 -47.13
N SER A 262 15.52 12.96 -48.14
CA SER A 262 15.25 13.41 -49.51
C SER A 262 13.78 13.77 -49.77
N GLN A 263 12.88 13.55 -48.80
CA GLN A 263 11.53 14.10 -48.74
C GLN A 263 10.98 13.87 -47.32
N SER A 264 10.48 14.92 -46.65
CA SER A 264 9.43 14.70 -45.65
C SER A 264 8.31 13.91 -46.35
N PRO A 265 7.75 12.84 -45.77
CA PRO A 265 6.60 12.18 -46.38
C PRO A 265 5.59 13.29 -46.66
N GLY A 266 5.22 13.46 -47.93
CA GLY A 266 4.27 14.49 -48.30
C GLY A 266 3.04 14.34 -47.41
N SER A 267 2.50 15.47 -46.96
CA SER A 267 1.23 15.59 -46.22
C SER A 267 0.02 14.87 -46.87
N ASP A 268 0.25 14.30 -48.05
CA ASP A 268 -0.73 13.74 -48.97
C ASP A 268 -0.71 12.21 -48.99
N LEU A 269 0.23 11.53 -48.30
CA LEU A 269 0.27 10.06 -48.31
C LEU A 269 -0.66 9.41 -47.27
N TYR A 270 -0.82 10.03 -46.10
CA TYR A 270 -1.81 9.66 -45.08
C TYR A 270 -2.29 10.94 -44.38
N GLY A 271 -3.60 11.22 -44.46
CA GLY A 271 -4.17 12.54 -44.21
C GLY A 271 -3.69 13.28 -42.95
N SER A 272 -3.06 14.43 -43.19
CA SER A 272 -2.99 15.64 -42.36
C SER A 272 -3.11 15.49 -40.82
N VAL A 273 -1.97 15.56 -40.13
CA VAL A 273 -1.84 16.43 -38.95
C VAL A 273 -0.51 17.18 -39.06
N ALA A 274 -0.57 18.49 -39.29
CA ALA A 274 0.61 19.33 -39.41
C ALA A 274 1.36 19.41 -38.07
N TYR A 275 2.66 19.07 -38.06
CA TYR A 275 3.57 19.45 -37.00
C TYR A 275 4.84 20.07 -37.58
N SER A 276 5.09 21.31 -37.19
CA SER A 276 6.34 22.06 -37.44
C SER A 276 7.51 21.32 -36.79
N THR A 277 8.45 20.84 -37.61
CA THR A 277 9.69 20.20 -37.15
C THR A 277 10.75 21.28 -36.88
N GLY A 278 10.78 21.78 -35.65
CA GLY A 278 11.96 22.47 -35.13
C GLY A 278 13.06 21.47 -34.81
N TYR A 279 13.90 21.15 -35.79
CA TYR A 279 15.14 20.40 -35.54
C TYR A 279 16.13 21.31 -34.79
N ALA A 280 16.33 21.04 -33.50
CA ALA A 280 17.48 21.57 -32.78
C ALA A 280 18.71 20.73 -33.13
N HIS A 281 19.62 21.33 -33.91
CA HIS A 281 20.97 20.82 -34.10
C HIS A 281 21.70 20.77 -32.75
N ILE A 282 22.18 19.59 -32.37
CA ILE A 282 23.24 19.46 -31.36
C ILE A 282 24.43 18.85 -32.10
N THR A 283 25.40 19.68 -32.44
CA THR A 283 26.75 19.28 -32.88
C THR A 283 27.63 18.95 -31.66
N PRO A 284 28.69 18.15 -31.85
CA PRO A 284 29.32 17.33 -30.81
C PRO A 284 30.01 18.09 -29.69
#